data_AF-A0A376VK20-F1
#
_entry.id   AF-A0A376VK20-F1
#
_cell.length_a   1.000
_cell.length_b   1.000
_cell.length_c   1.000
_cell.angle_alpha   90.00
_cell.angle_beta   90.00
_cell.angle_gamma   90.00
#
_symmetry.space_group_name_H-M   'P 1'
#
loop_
_entity.id
_entity.type
_entity.pdbx_description
1 polymer ?
#
loop_
_entity_poly.entity_id
_entity_poly.type
_entity_poly.pdbx_seq_one_letter_code
_entity_poly.pdbx_strand_id
1 'polypeptide(L)'
;MPLPESSRELLSQIRNELNASWAQLRELLTTFRLQLTEPGLRPALEASCEEYSAKFGFPVKLDYQLPPRLVPSHQAIHLLQIAREALSNALKHSQASEVLVTVAQKR
;
A
#
# COMPACT_ATOMS: atom_id res chain seq x y z
N MET A 1 -5.83 30.58 -34.10
CA MET A 1 -7.08 31.01 -33.44
C MET A 1 -7.00 30.60 -31.98
N PRO A 2 -7.02 31.52 -31.00
CA PRO A 2 -7.00 31.14 -29.59
C PRO A 2 -8.29 30.38 -29.24
N LEU A 3 -8.18 29.37 -28.37
CA LEU A 3 -9.32 28.62 -27.86
C LEU A 3 -10.32 29.57 -27.18
N PRO A 4 -11.65 29.39 -27.38
CA PRO A 4 -12.66 30.23 -26.75
C PRO A 4 -12.49 30.25 -25.22
N GLU A 5 -12.62 31.42 -24.58
CA GLU A 5 -12.42 31.57 -23.12
C GLU A 5 -13.29 30.59 -22.31
N SER A 6 -14.50 30.30 -22.78
CA SER A 6 -15.41 29.32 -22.20
C SER A 6 -14.81 27.91 -22.08
N SER A 7 -13.94 27.52 -23.01
CA SER A 7 -13.27 26.21 -22.96
C SER A 7 -12.17 26.16 -21.90
N ARG A 8 -11.52 27.29 -21.60
CA ARG A 8 -10.49 27.37 -20.54
C ARG A 8 -11.13 27.37 -19.15
N GLU A 9 -12.26 28.06 -19.00
CA GLU A 9 -13.02 28.07 -17.75
C GLU A 9 -13.59 26.68 -17.42
N LEU A 10 -14.20 26.00 -18.39
CA LEU A 10 -14.68 24.62 -18.23
C LEU A 10 -13.56 23.66 -17.81
N LEU A 11 -12.38 23.76 -18.44
CA LEU A 11 -11.23 22.93 -18.05
C LEU A 11 -10.74 23.22 -16.63
N SER A 12 -10.80 24.48 -16.20
CA SER A 12 -10.43 24.87 -14.84
C SER A 12 -11.42 24.34 -13.80
N GLN A 13 -12.72 24.36 -14.11
CA GLN A 13 -13.78 23.83 -13.25
C GLN A 13 -13.65 22.31 -13.11
N ILE A 14 -13.48 21.59 -14.22
CA ILE A 14 -13.26 20.13 -14.20
C ILE A 14 -12.03 19.77 -13.35
N ARG A 15 -10.92 20.52 -13.49
CA ARG A 15 -9.71 20.28 -12.69
C ARG A 15 -9.94 20.53 -11.20
N ASN A 16 -10.71 21.56 -10.86
CA ASN A 16 -11.02 21.88 -9.46
C ASN A 16 -11.96 20.85 -8.84
N GLU A 17 -12.97 20.40 -9.56
CA GLU A 17 -13.87 19.34 -9.10
C GLU A 17 -13.12 18.01 -8.93
N LEU A 18 -12.23 17.64 -9.87
CA LEU A 18 -11.38 16.46 -9.73
C LEU A 18 -10.46 16.54 -8.52
N ASN A 19 -9.84 17.69 -8.27
CA ASN A 19 -8.99 17.89 -7.10
C ASN A 19 -9.79 17.82 -5.79
N ALA A 20 -11.02 18.34 -5.78
CA ALA A 20 -11.91 18.27 -4.62
C ALA A 20 -12.36 16.82 -4.36
N SER A 21 -12.77 16.07 -5.38
CA SER A 21 -13.10 14.65 -5.26
C SER A 21 -11.89 13.80 -4.85
N TRP A 22 -10.69 14.14 -5.33
CA TRP A 22 -9.45 13.49 -4.91
C TRP A 22 -9.13 13.76 -3.43
N ALA A 23 -9.33 15.00 -2.96
CA ALA A 23 -9.17 15.37 -1.56
C ALA A 23 -10.19 14.63 -0.67
N GLN A 24 -11.45 14.55 -1.08
CA GLN A 24 -12.50 13.80 -0.36
C GLN A 24 -12.23 12.30 -0.32
N LEU A 25 -11.75 11.70 -1.43
CA LEU A 25 -11.31 10.30 -1.44
C LEU A 25 -10.13 10.08 -0.50
N ARG A 26 -9.17 10.99 -0.48
CA ARG A 26 -8.04 10.93 0.46
C ARG A 26 -8.50 11.03 1.90
N GLU A 27 -9.45 11.92 2.18
CA GLU A 27 -10.05 12.11 3.49
C GLU A 27 -10.82 10.86 3.94
N LEU A 28 -11.64 10.28 3.05
CA LEU A 28 -12.33 9.00 3.28
C LEU A 28 -11.34 7.84 3.50
N LEU A 29 -10.27 7.73 2.69
CA LEU A 29 -9.22 6.74 2.88
C LEU A 29 -8.45 6.94 4.19
N THR A 30 -8.28 8.19 4.66
CA THR A 30 -7.70 8.45 5.98
C THR A 30 -8.65 8.10 7.12
N THR A 31 -9.97 8.25 6.94
CA THR A 31 -10.99 7.92 7.95
C THR A 31 -11.27 6.42 8.01
N PHE A 32 -11.09 5.69 6.89
CA PHE A 32 -11.11 4.23 6.82
C PHE A 32 -9.78 3.57 7.22
N ARG A 33 -8.78 4.34 7.70
CA ARG A 33 -7.54 3.77 8.22
C ARG A 33 -7.87 2.79 9.33
N LEU A 34 -7.67 1.50 9.05
CA LEU A 34 -7.32 0.54 10.07
C LEU A 34 -6.25 1.18 10.95
N GLN A 35 -6.62 1.42 12.21
CA GLN A 35 -5.63 1.72 13.22
C GLN A 35 -4.72 0.51 13.27
N LEU A 36 -3.45 0.70 12.92
CA LEU A 36 -2.41 -0.24 13.30
C LEU A 36 -2.31 -0.10 14.82
N THR A 37 -3.21 -0.76 15.55
CA THR A 37 -3.16 -0.89 16.99
C THR A 37 -1.90 -1.70 17.25
N GLU A 38 -0.82 -0.96 17.55
CA GLU A 38 0.53 -1.38 17.89
C GLU A 38 0.82 -2.86 17.64
N PRO A 39 1.59 -3.16 16.57
CA PRO A 39 2.97 -3.51 16.88
C PRO A 39 4.02 -2.95 15.90
N GLY A 40 3.63 -2.14 14.91
CA GLY A 40 4.53 -1.58 13.89
C GLY A 40 4.69 -2.45 12.65
N LEU A 41 5.50 -2.01 11.66
CA LEU A 41 5.55 -2.63 10.33
C LEU A 41 5.99 -4.11 10.35
N ARG A 42 7.09 -4.40 11.06
CA ARG A 42 7.67 -5.75 11.11
C ARG A 42 6.65 -6.81 11.58
N PRO A 43 6.06 -6.69 12.78
CA PRO A 43 5.11 -7.70 13.26
C PRO A 43 3.83 -7.77 12.41
N ALA A 44 3.41 -6.67 11.77
CA ALA A 44 2.30 -6.72 10.81
C ALA A 44 2.65 -7.52 9.53
N LEU A 45 3.90 -7.42 9.06
CA LEU A 45 4.40 -8.23 7.95
C LEU A 45 4.61 -9.69 8.37
N GLU A 46 5.09 -9.95 9.58
CA GLU A 46 5.22 -11.31 10.13
C GLU A 46 3.86 -12.01 10.16
N ALA A 47 2.83 -11.34 10.73
CA ALA A 47 1.46 -11.86 10.74
C ALA A 47 0.91 -12.09 9.33
N SER A 48 1.20 -11.19 8.38
CA SER A 48 0.81 -11.39 6.98
C SER A 48 1.53 -12.59 6.36
N CYS A 49 2.83 -12.77 6.58
CA CYS A 49 3.56 -13.92 6.07
C CYS A 49 3.02 -15.23 6.64
N GLU A 50 2.65 -15.26 7.92
CA GLU A 50 2.01 -16.41 8.55
C GLU A 50 0.64 -16.73 7.93
N GLU A 51 -0.22 -15.71 7.75
CA GLU A 51 -1.52 -15.84 7.10
C GLU A 51 -1.39 -16.46 5.69
N TYR A 52 -0.42 -15.97 4.91
CA TYR A 52 -0.21 -16.46 3.56
C TYR A 52 0.50 -17.81 3.53
N SER A 53 1.38 -18.12 4.49
CA SER A 53 2.00 -19.44 4.61
C SER A 53 0.95 -20.55 4.72
N ALA A 54 -0.10 -20.32 5.53
CA ALA A 54 -1.22 -21.25 5.64
C ALA A 54 -1.98 -21.43 4.31
N LYS A 55 -2.06 -20.37 3.49
CA LYS A 55 -2.73 -20.41 2.17
C LYS A 55 -1.88 -21.06 1.07
N PHE A 56 -0.57 -20.84 1.08
CA PHE A 56 0.37 -21.44 0.14
C PHE A 56 0.64 -22.93 0.44
N GLY A 57 0.52 -23.34 1.71
CA GLY A 57 0.89 -24.68 2.16
C GLY A 57 2.40 -24.86 2.41
N PHE A 58 3.18 -23.77 2.32
CA PHE A 58 4.61 -23.73 2.62
C PHE A 58 4.97 -22.38 3.28
N PRO A 59 6.09 -22.29 4.02
CA PRO A 59 6.45 -21.07 4.74
C PRO A 59 6.83 -19.93 3.79
N VAL A 60 6.15 -18.80 3.94
CA VAL A 60 6.55 -17.49 3.39
C VAL A 60 7.59 -16.90 4.34
N LYS A 61 8.81 -16.68 3.84
CA LYS A 61 9.92 -16.15 4.64
C LYS A 61 9.87 -14.62 4.65
N LEU A 62 10.20 -14.03 5.80
CA LEU A 62 10.40 -12.59 5.95
C LEU A 62 11.85 -12.28 6.32
N ASP A 63 12.52 -11.51 5.48
CA ASP A 63 13.83 -10.90 5.75
C ASP A 63 13.65 -9.40 6.02
N TYR A 64 13.69 -9.01 7.29
CA TYR A 64 13.46 -7.64 7.72
C TYR A 64 14.75 -6.97 8.20
N GLN A 65 15.30 -6.07 7.37
CA GLN A 65 16.61 -5.44 7.58
C GLN A 65 16.52 -3.96 8.01
N LEU A 66 15.30 -3.40 8.14
CA LEU A 66 15.15 -2.01 8.57
C LEU A 66 15.40 -1.86 10.09
N PRO A 67 16.01 -0.73 10.52
CA PRO A 67 16.07 -0.37 11.92
C PRO A 67 14.68 -0.25 12.57
N PRO A 68 14.55 -0.53 13.88
CA PRO A 68 13.33 -0.25 14.62
C PRO A 68 12.93 1.22 14.50
N ARG A 69 11.63 1.50 14.36
CA ARG A 69 11.05 2.85 14.25
C ARG A 69 11.52 3.70 13.06
N LEU A 70 12.22 3.14 12.07
CA LEU A 70 12.58 3.87 10.85
C LEU A 70 11.34 4.30 10.05
N VAL A 71 10.32 3.43 10.01
CA VAL A 71 9.10 3.66 9.23
C VAL A 71 7.99 4.21 10.14
N PRO A 72 7.51 5.44 9.89
CA PRO A 72 6.34 5.97 10.59
C PRO A 72 5.09 5.12 10.35
N SER A 73 4.21 4.99 11.35
CA SER A 73 3.02 4.12 11.28
C SER A 73 2.13 4.39 10.06
N HIS A 74 2.02 5.64 9.64
CA HIS A 74 1.23 6.01 8.46
C HIS A 74 1.82 5.46 7.14
N GLN A 75 3.14 5.37 7.02
CA GLN A 75 3.82 4.78 5.86
C GLN A 75 3.83 3.25 5.96
N ALA A 76 3.96 2.72 7.18
CA ALA A 76 3.92 1.29 7.45
C ALA A 76 2.64 0.64 6.91
N ILE A 77 1.49 1.30 7.05
CA ILE A 77 0.22 0.82 6.49
C ILE A 77 0.31 0.63 4.97
N HIS A 78 0.87 1.60 4.26
CA HIS A 78 0.99 1.53 2.81
C HIS A 78 1.97 0.44 2.37
N LEU A 79 3.10 0.30 3.07
CA LEU A 79 4.06 -0.77 2.80
C LEU A 79 3.46 -2.16 3.05
N LEU A 80 2.67 -2.30 4.11
CA LEU A 80 1.95 -3.53 4.41
C LEU A 80 0.95 -3.89 3.30
N GLN A 81 0.19 -2.91 2.80
CA GLN A 81 -0.75 -3.14 1.69
C GLN A 81 -0.02 -3.59 0.42
N ILE A 82 1.09 -2.97 0.07
CA ILE A 82 1.92 -3.37 -1.08
C ILE A 82 2.38 -4.82 -0.91
N ALA A 83 2.89 -5.19 0.27
CA ALA A 83 3.34 -6.54 0.54
C ALA A 83 2.18 -7.56 0.43
N ARG A 84 1.00 -7.27 1.00
CA ARG A 84 -0.17 -8.17 0.93
C ARG A 84 -0.70 -8.34 -0.48
N GLU A 85 -0.71 -7.28 -1.28
CA GLU A 85 -1.12 -7.38 -2.69
C GLU A 85 -0.13 -8.22 -3.50
N ALA A 86 1.18 -8.02 -3.29
CA ALA A 86 2.21 -8.85 -3.91
C ALA A 86 2.07 -10.33 -3.51
N LEU A 87 1.82 -10.63 -2.23
CA LEU A 87 1.57 -11.98 -1.73
C LEU A 87 0.28 -12.58 -2.34
N SER A 88 -0.79 -11.78 -2.49
CA SER A 88 -2.03 -12.23 -3.15
C SER A 88 -1.80 -12.59 -4.60
N ASN A 89 -1.03 -11.77 -5.32
CA ASN A 89 -0.72 -12.01 -6.73
C ASN A 89 0.18 -13.23 -6.90
N ALA A 90 1.16 -13.43 -6.02
CA ALA A 90 1.94 -14.65 -5.99
C ALA A 90 1.04 -15.87 -5.76
N LEU A 91 0.13 -15.83 -4.77
CA LEU A 91 -0.77 -16.95 -4.45
C LEU A 91 -1.67 -17.32 -5.63
N LYS A 92 -2.22 -16.32 -6.32
CA LYS A 92 -3.17 -16.54 -7.42
C LYS A 92 -2.50 -16.96 -8.73
N HIS A 93 -1.28 -16.48 -9.00
CA HIS A 93 -0.75 -16.49 -10.37
C HIS A 93 0.64 -17.12 -10.53
N SER A 94 1.42 -17.29 -9.45
CA SER A 94 2.83 -17.68 -9.61
C SER A 94 3.10 -19.19 -9.67
N GLN A 95 2.18 -20.03 -9.16
CA GLN A 95 2.46 -21.46 -8.86
C GLN A 95 3.80 -21.65 -8.09
N ALA A 96 4.16 -20.68 -7.24
CA ALA A 96 5.43 -20.70 -6.54
C ALA A 96 5.57 -21.89 -5.58
N SER A 97 6.79 -22.38 -5.45
CA SER A 97 7.21 -23.33 -4.42
C SER A 97 7.90 -22.65 -3.23
N GLU A 98 8.26 -21.37 -3.37
CA GLU A 98 8.88 -20.55 -2.34
C GLU A 98 8.49 -19.08 -2.51
N VAL A 99 8.32 -18.37 -1.39
CA VAL A 99 8.11 -16.92 -1.36
C VAL A 99 8.97 -16.30 -0.26
N LEU A 100 9.70 -15.24 -0.62
CA LEU A 100 10.52 -14.42 0.28
C LEU A 100 10.08 -12.97 0.19
N VAL A 101 9.77 -12.36 1.33
CA VAL A 101 9.52 -10.93 1.48
C VAL A 101 10.77 -10.29 2.09
N THR A 102 11.37 -9.32 1.40
CA THR A 102 12.55 -8.61 1.92
C THR A 102 12.26 -7.13 2.08
N VAL A 103 12.58 -6.59 3.27
CA VAL A 103 12.42 -5.17 3.58
C VAL A 103 13.78 -4.59 3.93
N ALA A 104 14.34 -3.81 3.01
CA ALA A 104 15.65 -3.20 3.15
C ALA A 104 15.63 -1.75 2.67
N GLN A 105 16.53 -0.93 3.21
CA GLN A 105 16.73 0.44 2.73
C GLN A 105 17.74 0.41 1.59
N LYS A 106 17.33 0.84 0.40
CA LYS A 106 18.23 0.98 -0.74
C LYS A 106 19.18 2.15 -0.48
N ARG A 107 20.48 1.89 -0.57
CA ARG A 107 21.53 2.91 -0.49
C ARG A 107 21.65 3.68 -1.80
#